data_AF-A0ABD0YS33-F1
#
_entry.id   AF-A0ABD0YS33-F1
#
_cell.length_a   1.000
_cell.length_b   1.000
_cell.length_c   1.000
_cell.angle_alpha   90.00
_cell.angle_beta   90.00
_cell.angle_gamma   90.00
#
_symmetry.space_group_name_H-M   'P 1'
#
loop_
_entity.id
_entity.type
_entity.pdbx_description
1 polymer ?
#
loop_
_entity_poly.entity_id
_entity_poly.type
_entity_poly.pdbx_seq_one_letter_code
_entity_poly.pdbx_strand_id
1 'polypeptide(L)'
;MQCRSDSQLVKSLFKLPLLEVRPEAAGIIRNIPVKEPAHRQEPEESPYFTELLDDNKKFIPGFTGHVPFGYSKFGQGYAPYTNSALCDFTSNYRQNKSTEWAPVSVTRVDPPLLVQPTEIYHKQMGLLPNYGGHVPGIAFRSGKTYGTETRDAKRWLRGDFST
;
A
#
# COMPACT_ATOMS: atom_id res chain seq x y z
N MET A 1 -60.16 1.36 40.13
CA MET A 1 -58.84 1.97 40.39
C MET A 1 -58.65 2.05 41.89
N GLN A 2 -57.78 1.22 42.47
CA GLN A 2 -57.52 1.25 43.92
C GLN A 2 -56.10 1.76 44.15
N CYS A 3 -55.97 2.96 44.72
CA CYS A 3 -54.71 3.53 45.17
C CYS A 3 -54.08 2.60 46.23
N ARG A 4 -52.85 2.14 46.00
CA ARG A 4 -52.06 1.49 47.04
C ARG A 4 -51.63 2.54 48.05
N SER A 5 -51.98 2.31 49.31
CA SER A 5 -51.58 3.09 50.47
C SER A 5 -50.06 3.11 50.62
N ASP A 6 -49.51 4.29 50.89
CA ASP A 6 -48.09 4.53 51.15
C ASP A 6 -47.59 3.66 52.31
N SER A 7 -46.77 2.66 51.98
CA SER A 7 -46.04 1.87 52.98
C SER A 7 -44.98 2.77 53.61
N GLN A 8 -45.29 3.34 54.77
CA GLN A 8 -44.36 4.14 55.55
C GLN A 8 -43.16 3.26 55.97
N LEU A 9 -41.97 3.58 55.46
CA LEU A 9 -40.74 2.87 55.81
C LEU A 9 -40.48 2.98 57.32
N VAL A 10 -40.42 1.84 58.00
CA VAL A 10 -40.02 1.76 59.42
C VAL A 10 -38.60 2.30 59.54
N LYS A 11 -38.41 3.40 60.29
CA LYS A 11 -37.08 3.95 60.56
C LYS A 11 -36.30 2.93 61.41
N SER A 12 -35.30 2.29 60.82
CA SER A 12 -34.37 1.45 61.56
C SER A 12 -33.45 2.33 62.41
N LEU A 13 -33.48 2.12 63.72
CA LEU A 13 -32.55 2.75 64.65
C LEU A 13 -31.35 1.82 64.81
N PHE A 14 -30.23 2.16 64.17
CA PHE A 14 -28.97 1.46 64.34
C PHE A 14 -28.15 2.16 65.43
N LYS A 15 -27.65 1.39 66.41
CA LYS A 15 -26.70 1.87 67.42
C LYS A 15 -25.33 1.34 67.06
N LEU A 16 -24.36 2.24 66.90
CA LEU A 16 -22.98 1.90 66.55
C LEU A 16 -22.14 1.59 67.81
N PRO A 17 -21.11 0.73 67.67
CA PRO A 17 -20.69 0.04 66.44
C PRO A 17 -21.58 -1.19 66.12
N LEU A 18 -21.84 -1.42 64.83
CA LEU A 18 -22.63 -2.56 64.35
C LEU A 18 -21.92 -3.87 64.75
N LEU A 19 -22.66 -4.77 65.40
CA LEU A 19 -22.18 -6.13 65.72
C LEU A 19 -22.12 -6.96 64.44
N GLU A 20 -20.98 -7.57 64.17
CA GLU A 20 -20.78 -8.43 63.02
C GLU A 20 -21.59 -9.73 63.18
N VAL A 21 -22.62 -9.94 62.35
CA VAL A 21 -23.57 -11.05 62.47
C VAL A 21 -22.97 -12.39 62.00
N ARG A 22 -21.76 -12.36 61.42
CA ARG A 22 -21.04 -13.52 60.89
C ARG A 22 -19.53 -13.39 61.15
N PRO A 23 -19.04 -13.79 62.34
CA PRO A 23 -17.62 -13.70 62.66
C PRO A 23 -16.73 -14.53 61.72
N GLU A 24 -17.28 -15.56 61.05
CA GLU A 24 -16.57 -16.36 60.05
C GLU A 24 -16.30 -15.61 58.74
N ALA A 25 -17.03 -14.53 58.47
CA ALA A 25 -16.84 -13.69 57.30
C ALA A 25 -15.97 -12.45 57.58
N ALA A 26 -15.62 -12.22 58.85
CA ALA A 26 -14.70 -11.16 59.25
C ALA A 26 -13.32 -11.45 58.64
N GLY A 27 -12.89 -10.61 57.69
CA GLY A 27 -11.58 -10.74 57.04
C GLY A 27 -11.57 -11.50 55.70
N ILE A 28 -12.71 -11.98 55.19
CA ILE A 28 -12.77 -12.49 53.81
C ILE A 28 -12.82 -11.30 52.85
N ILE A 29 -11.63 -10.82 52.45
CA ILE A 29 -11.49 -9.85 51.37
C ILE A 29 -11.93 -10.55 50.08
N ARG A 30 -13.14 -10.25 49.59
CA ARG A 30 -13.67 -10.87 48.35
C ARG A 30 -12.84 -10.54 47.10
N ASN A 31 -12.04 -9.47 47.17
CA ASN A 31 -11.19 -8.98 46.09
C ASN A 31 -9.74 -8.96 46.57
N ILE A 32 -9.14 -10.12 46.80
CA ILE A 32 -7.68 -10.19 46.97
C ILE A 32 -7.08 -9.87 45.60
N PRO A 33 -6.32 -8.76 45.42
CA PRO A 33 -5.62 -8.52 44.18
C PRO A 33 -4.54 -9.60 44.05
N VAL A 34 -4.85 -10.64 43.27
CA VAL A 34 -3.88 -11.66 42.90
C VAL A 34 -2.89 -11.00 41.97
N LYS A 35 -1.60 -10.99 42.34
CA LYS A 35 -0.53 -10.56 41.45
C LYS A 35 -0.38 -11.63 40.37
N GLU A 36 -1.11 -11.48 39.28
CA GLU A 36 -0.94 -12.33 38.10
C GLU A 36 0.54 -12.28 37.68
N PRO A 37 1.19 -13.45 37.46
CA PRO A 37 2.54 -13.45 36.92
C PRO A 37 2.51 -12.72 35.57
N ALA A 38 3.50 -11.85 35.34
CA ALA A 38 3.64 -11.19 34.05
C ALA A 38 3.71 -12.27 32.97
N HIS A 39 2.70 -12.30 32.09
CA HIS A 39 2.70 -13.23 30.96
C HIS A 39 3.90 -12.88 30.09
N ARG A 40 4.87 -13.81 30.01
CA ARG A 40 5.97 -13.72 29.06
C ARG A 40 5.35 -13.88 27.68
N GLN A 41 5.24 -12.78 26.95
CA GLN A 41 5.02 -12.86 25.51
C GLN A 41 6.30 -13.48 24.95
N GLU A 42 6.19 -14.71 24.46
CA GLU A 42 7.20 -15.22 23.54
C GLU A 42 7.29 -14.22 22.37
N PRO A 43 8.48 -13.93 21.84
CA PRO A 43 8.60 -13.07 20.67
C PRO A 43 7.90 -13.76 19.50
N GLU A 44 6.61 -13.46 19.33
CA GLU A 44 5.82 -13.89 18.18
C GLU A 44 6.46 -13.27 16.95
N GLU A 45 7.28 -14.06 16.25
CA GLU A 45 7.84 -13.64 14.99
C GLU A 45 6.70 -13.32 14.04
N SER A 46 6.73 -12.10 13.51
CA SER A 46 5.71 -11.62 12.60
C SER A 46 5.58 -12.56 11.39
N PRO A 47 4.36 -12.98 10.97
CA PRO A 47 4.15 -13.95 9.87
C PRO A 47 4.83 -13.59 8.55
N TYR A 48 5.18 -12.31 8.38
CA TYR A 48 5.96 -11.81 7.27
C TYR A 48 7.35 -12.46 7.18
N PHE A 49 8.02 -12.68 8.31
CA PHE A 49 9.41 -13.11 8.37
C PHE A 49 9.63 -14.55 8.86
N THR A 50 8.55 -15.28 9.15
CA THR A 50 8.62 -16.71 9.47
C THR A 50 9.14 -17.55 8.30
N GLU A 51 9.62 -18.76 8.57
CA GLU A 51 10.14 -19.66 7.54
C GLU A 51 9.05 -20.19 6.60
N LEU A 52 9.40 -20.48 5.33
CA LEU A 52 8.40 -20.89 4.30
C LEU A 52 7.66 -22.19 4.63
N LEU A 53 8.31 -23.10 5.37
CA LEU A 53 7.76 -24.40 5.74
C LEU A 53 6.98 -24.37 7.06
N ASP A 54 6.95 -23.22 7.73
CA ASP A 54 6.21 -23.08 8.98
C ASP A 54 4.71 -23.02 8.71
N ASP A 55 3.95 -23.89 9.39
CA ASP A 55 2.50 -23.91 9.28
C ASP A 55 1.86 -22.62 9.83
N ASN A 56 2.58 -21.88 10.68
CA ASN A 56 2.16 -20.59 11.23
C ASN A 56 2.37 -19.42 10.27
N LYS A 57 2.91 -19.64 9.06
CA LYS A 57 3.05 -18.59 8.04
C LYS A 57 1.72 -18.27 7.37
N LYS A 58 0.77 -17.74 8.13
CA LYS A 58 -0.58 -17.34 7.70
C LYS A 58 -1.13 -16.29 8.66
N PHE A 59 -2.04 -15.45 8.18
CA PHE A 59 -2.74 -14.54 9.08
C PHE A 59 -3.98 -15.21 9.67
N ILE A 60 -4.39 -14.73 10.85
CA ILE A 60 -5.65 -15.12 11.47
C ILE A 60 -6.84 -14.59 10.64
N PRO A 61 -7.92 -15.37 10.48
CA PRO A 61 -9.14 -14.89 9.84
C PRO A 61 -9.63 -13.59 10.48
N GLY A 62 -9.97 -12.60 9.66
CA GLY A 62 -10.39 -11.28 10.13
C GLY A 62 -9.25 -10.28 10.32
N PHE A 63 -8.00 -10.64 10.02
CA PHE A 63 -6.92 -9.65 9.93
C PHE A 63 -7.22 -8.63 8.82
N THR A 64 -7.22 -7.35 9.21
CA THR A 64 -7.61 -6.20 8.36
C THR A 64 -6.41 -5.43 7.80
N GLY A 65 -5.19 -5.86 8.13
CA GLY A 65 -3.96 -5.25 7.63
C GLY A 65 -3.63 -5.66 6.20
N HIS A 66 -2.52 -5.13 5.69
CA HIS A 66 -2.07 -5.40 4.33
C HIS A 66 -1.46 -6.80 4.18
N VAL A 67 -1.96 -7.58 3.21
CA VAL A 67 -1.39 -8.86 2.81
C VAL A 67 -0.58 -8.69 1.51
N PRO A 68 0.77 -8.79 1.56
CA PRO A 68 1.64 -8.57 0.41
C PRO A 68 1.42 -9.67 -0.63
N PHE A 69 1.48 -9.35 -1.93
CA PHE A 69 1.22 -10.28 -3.05
C PHE A 69 -0.16 -10.95 -3.04
N GLY A 70 -1.09 -10.53 -2.18
CA GLY A 70 -2.42 -11.13 -2.09
C GLY A 70 -3.35 -10.86 -3.28
N TYR A 71 -3.12 -9.80 -4.06
CA TYR A 71 -4.03 -9.38 -5.14
C TYR A 71 -4.22 -10.44 -6.24
N SER A 72 -3.26 -11.33 -6.44
CA SER A 72 -3.31 -12.39 -7.46
C SER A 72 -3.91 -13.71 -6.96
N LYS A 73 -4.20 -13.81 -5.66
CA LYS A 73 -4.57 -15.07 -4.97
C LYS A 73 -6.08 -15.16 -4.69
N PHE A 74 -6.90 -14.90 -5.70
CA PHE A 74 -8.36 -14.97 -5.57
C PHE A 74 -8.88 -16.42 -5.57
N GLY A 75 -10.09 -16.63 -5.03
CA GLY A 75 -10.78 -17.93 -5.04
C GLY A 75 -10.29 -18.95 -4.00
N GLN A 76 -9.31 -18.60 -3.17
CA GLN A 76 -8.83 -19.44 -2.08
C GLN A 76 -9.49 -19.08 -0.73
N GLY A 77 -9.56 -20.06 0.19
CA GLY A 77 -9.91 -19.78 1.58
C GLY A 77 -8.85 -18.91 2.28
N TYR A 78 -9.19 -18.28 3.40
CA TYR A 78 -8.33 -17.27 4.04
C TYR A 78 -6.93 -17.78 4.45
N ALA A 79 -6.85 -18.97 5.04
CA ALA A 79 -5.57 -19.58 5.44
C ALA A 79 -4.64 -19.87 4.24
N PRO A 80 -5.05 -20.61 3.19
CA PRO A 80 -4.20 -20.83 2.01
C PRO A 80 -3.91 -19.55 1.21
N TYR A 81 -4.86 -18.61 1.17
CA TYR A 81 -4.68 -17.28 0.60
C TYR A 81 -3.50 -16.53 1.24
N THR A 82 -3.54 -16.36 2.57
CA THR A 82 -2.51 -15.59 3.28
C THR A 82 -1.17 -16.33 3.31
N ASN A 83 -1.18 -17.66 3.43
CA ASN A 83 0.05 -18.45 3.36
C ASN A 83 0.75 -18.32 2.01
N SER A 84 0.03 -18.53 0.90
CA SER A 84 0.64 -18.44 -0.43
C SER A 84 1.18 -17.04 -0.73
N ALA A 85 0.47 -16.00 -0.30
CA ALA A 85 0.88 -14.60 -0.44
C ALA A 85 2.15 -14.29 0.36
N LEU A 86 2.25 -14.78 1.60
CA LEU A 86 3.43 -14.63 2.46
C LEU A 86 4.65 -15.43 1.96
N CYS A 87 4.42 -16.60 1.35
CA CYS A 87 5.46 -17.39 0.71
C CYS A 87 6.06 -16.65 -0.49
N ASP A 88 5.23 -16.08 -1.36
CA ASP A 88 5.67 -15.26 -2.49
C ASP A 88 6.46 -14.03 -2.01
N PHE A 89 5.96 -13.35 -0.97
CA PHE A 89 6.67 -12.26 -0.32
C PHE A 89 8.06 -12.67 0.15
N THR A 90 8.17 -13.80 0.84
CA THR A 90 9.45 -14.28 1.41
C THR A 90 10.44 -14.64 0.31
N SER A 91 9.97 -15.30 -0.75
CA SER A 91 10.78 -15.65 -1.92
C SER A 91 11.33 -14.39 -2.60
N ASN A 92 10.46 -13.41 -2.89
CA ASN A 92 10.86 -12.16 -3.52
C ASN A 92 11.78 -11.32 -2.63
N TYR A 93 11.50 -11.27 -1.32
CA TYR A 93 12.32 -10.56 -0.34
C TYR A 93 13.74 -11.15 -0.27
N ARG A 94 13.87 -12.48 -0.25
CA ARG A 94 15.18 -13.18 -0.27
C ARG A 94 15.92 -12.94 -1.59
N GLN A 95 15.20 -13.01 -2.71
CA GLN A 95 15.78 -12.73 -4.03
C GLN A 95 16.34 -11.31 -4.09
N ASN A 96 15.56 -10.29 -3.70
CA ASN A 96 15.99 -8.89 -3.75
C ASN A 96 17.17 -8.62 -2.80
N LYS A 97 17.19 -9.22 -1.60
CA LYS A 97 18.35 -9.14 -0.70
C LYS A 97 19.61 -9.74 -1.32
N SER A 98 19.47 -10.86 -2.05
CA SER A 98 20.62 -11.49 -2.70
C SER A 98 21.19 -10.66 -3.85
N THR A 99 20.36 -9.82 -4.48
CA THR A 99 20.73 -8.98 -5.64
C THR A 99 21.01 -7.52 -5.28
N GLU A 100 20.87 -7.12 -4.01
CA GLU A 100 21.04 -5.74 -3.56
C GLU A 100 22.43 -5.17 -3.87
N TRP A 101 23.48 -5.99 -3.74
CA TRP A 101 24.87 -5.61 -4.03
C TRP A 101 25.30 -5.92 -5.46
N ALA A 102 24.45 -6.57 -6.25
CA ALA A 102 24.78 -6.86 -7.63
C ALA A 102 24.58 -5.59 -8.46
N PRO A 103 25.59 -5.14 -9.23
CA PRO A 103 25.37 -4.07 -10.18
C PRO A 103 24.25 -4.50 -11.12
N VAL A 104 23.21 -3.66 -11.27
CA VAL A 104 22.11 -3.95 -12.19
C VAL A 104 22.73 -4.07 -13.58
N SER A 105 22.88 -5.31 -14.06
CA SER A 105 23.25 -5.59 -15.44
C SER A 105 22.04 -5.27 -16.30
N VAL A 106 21.81 -3.98 -16.54
CA VAL A 106 20.90 -3.57 -17.60
C VAL A 106 21.65 -3.90 -18.89
N THR A 107 21.47 -5.12 -19.38
CA THR A 107 21.83 -5.49 -20.74
C THR A 107 20.86 -4.74 -21.65
N ARG A 108 21.07 -3.42 -21.78
CA ARG A 108 20.51 -2.68 -22.90
C ARG A 108 21.23 -3.26 -24.09
N VAL A 109 20.49 -3.94 -24.97
CA VAL A 109 20.98 -4.14 -26.32
C VAL A 109 21.31 -2.73 -26.78
N ASP A 110 22.58 -2.44 -27.03
CA ASP A 110 22.97 -1.11 -27.49
C ASP A 110 22.02 -0.78 -28.65
N PRO A 111 21.21 0.29 -28.54
CA PRO A 111 20.35 0.65 -29.64
C PRO A 111 21.27 0.77 -30.86
N PRO A 112 20.92 0.16 -32.01
CA PRO A 112 21.80 0.20 -33.16
C PRO A 112 22.20 1.65 -33.35
N LEU A 113 23.52 1.93 -33.31
CA LEU A 113 24.04 3.27 -33.46
C LEU A 113 23.53 3.79 -34.80
N LEU A 114 22.43 4.54 -34.76
CA LEU A 114 21.86 5.16 -35.94
C LEU A 114 22.77 6.35 -36.21
N VAL A 115 23.86 6.11 -36.93
CA VAL A 115 24.88 7.12 -37.31
C VAL A 115 24.29 8.18 -38.24
N GLN A 116 23.06 8.00 -38.71
CA GLN A 116 22.33 9.02 -39.45
C GLN A 116 21.73 10.03 -38.45
N PRO A 117 22.12 11.31 -38.50
CA PRO A 117 21.39 12.33 -37.75
C PRO A 117 19.94 12.29 -38.20
N THR A 118 19.02 12.13 -37.25
CA THR A 118 17.59 12.13 -37.55
C THR A 118 17.21 13.49 -38.15
N GLU A 119 16.98 13.53 -39.46
CA GLU A 119 16.57 14.74 -40.13
C GLU A 119 15.14 15.09 -39.71
N ILE A 120 14.99 16.08 -38.83
CA ILE A 120 13.69 16.48 -38.29
C ILE A 120 12.78 17.06 -39.38
N TYR A 121 13.34 17.84 -40.32
CA TYR A 121 12.58 18.52 -41.37
C TYR A 121 12.79 17.83 -42.72
N HIS A 122 11.94 16.86 -43.04
CA HIS A 122 12.03 16.14 -44.30
C HIS A 122 11.51 16.97 -45.49
N LYS A 123 12.06 16.69 -46.69
CA LYS A 123 11.69 17.40 -47.93
C LYS A 123 10.30 17.02 -48.46
N GLN A 124 9.91 15.75 -48.29
CA GLN A 124 8.70 15.20 -48.89
C GLN A 124 7.52 15.10 -47.91
N MET A 125 7.80 14.99 -46.61
CA MET A 125 6.80 14.87 -45.56
C MET A 125 6.82 16.08 -44.61
N GLY A 126 5.63 16.48 -44.18
CA GLY A 126 5.45 17.48 -43.13
C GLY A 126 5.60 16.89 -41.74
N LEU A 127 5.68 17.77 -40.74
CA LEU A 127 5.67 17.39 -39.33
C LEU A 127 4.26 16.99 -38.88
N LEU A 128 4.20 16.10 -37.89
CA LEU A 128 2.97 15.72 -37.21
C LEU A 128 2.34 16.93 -36.49
N PRO A 129 1.01 17.11 -36.57
CA PRO A 129 0.29 18.01 -35.68
C PRO A 129 0.62 17.63 -34.22
N ASN A 130 0.98 18.61 -33.38
CA ASN A 130 1.55 18.47 -32.02
C ASN A 130 3.06 18.23 -31.93
N TYR A 131 3.81 18.40 -33.02
CA TYR A 131 5.26 18.55 -32.90
C TYR A 131 5.58 19.79 -32.03
N GLY A 132 6.16 19.55 -30.84
CA GLY A 132 6.46 20.60 -29.87
C GLY A 132 7.84 21.25 -30.00
N GLY A 133 8.63 20.85 -31.01
CA GLY A 133 9.93 21.46 -31.28
C GLY A 133 9.83 22.72 -32.13
N HIS A 134 10.98 23.36 -32.37
CA HIS A 134 11.06 24.54 -33.22
C HIS A 134 10.74 24.20 -34.69
N VAL A 135 10.11 25.13 -35.42
CA VAL A 135 9.92 25.04 -36.88
C VAL A 135 10.35 26.36 -37.52
N PRO A 136 11.43 26.38 -38.33
CA PRO A 136 11.90 27.59 -38.98
C PRO A 136 10.85 28.20 -39.92
N GLY A 137 10.60 29.50 -39.80
CA GLY A 137 9.72 30.23 -40.72
C GLY A 137 8.22 30.00 -40.56
N ILE A 138 7.78 29.16 -39.62
CA ILE A 138 6.35 28.84 -39.44
C ILE A 138 5.52 30.06 -39.05
N ALA A 139 6.10 31.00 -38.30
CA ALA A 139 5.43 32.22 -37.85
C ALA A 139 5.05 33.19 -38.99
N PHE A 140 5.71 33.07 -40.15
CA PHE A 140 5.47 33.94 -41.32
C PHE A 140 4.62 33.24 -42.40
N ARG A 141 4.13 32.03 -42.11
CA ARG A 141 3.37 31.19 -43.02
C ARG A 141 1.96 31.02 -42.47
N SER A 142 0.96 31.23 -43.32
CA SER A 142 -0.45 31.09 -42.95
C SER A 142 -1.29 30.63 -44.14
N GLY A 143 -2.46 30.05 -43.85
CA GLY A 143 -3.44 29.66 -44.88
C GLY A 143 -3.35 28.22 -45.40
N LYS A 144 -2.43 27.38 -44.91
CA LYS A 144 -2.39 25.93 -45.21
C LYS A 144 -2.33 25.09 -43.95
N THR A 145 -2.47 23.78 -44.11
CA THR A 145 -2.40 22.83 -42.99
C THR A 145 -0.98 22.75 -42.42
N TYR A 146 -0.89 22.39 -41.14
CA TYR A 146 0.39 22.28 -40.43
C TYR A 146 1.40 21.39 -41.16
N GLY A 147 0.97 20.23 -41.66
CA GLY A 147 1.83 19.34 -42.44
C GLY A 147 2.32 19.95 -43.75
N THR A 148 1.50 20.76 -44.43
CA THR A 148 1.94 21.42 -45.68
C THR A 148 2.96 22.52 -45.42
N GLU A 149 2.79 23.33 -44.36
CA GLU A 149 3.71 24.43 -44.05
C GLU A 149 5.03 23.98 -43.40
N THR A 150 5.04 22.82 -42.73
CA THR A 150 6.23 22.27 -42.08
C THR A 150 7.09 21.40 -43.00
N ARG A 151 6.59 21.07 -44.19
CA ARG A 151 7.34 20.31 -45.21
C ARG A 151 8.55 21.14 -45.69
N ASP A 152 9.75 20.55 -45.64
CA ASP A 152 11.02 21.22 -45.92
C ASP A 152 11.19 22.54 -45.13
N ALA A 153 10.81 22.58 -43.85
CA ALA A 153 10.93 23.81 -43.05
C ALA A 153 12.37 24.38 -43.00
N LYS A 154 13.40 23.53 -43.14
CA LYS A 154 14.82 23.94 -43.22
C LYS A 154 15.09 24.87 -44.41
N ARG A 155 14.23 24.87 -45.43
CA ARG A 155 14.27 25.81 -46.56
C ARG A 155 14.29 27.28 -46.14
N TRP A 156 13.63 27.61 -45.02
CA TRP A 156 13.66 28.95 -44.46
C TRP A 156 15.08 29.40 -44.07
N LEU A 157 15.92 28.48 -43.58
CA LEU A 157 17.31 28.77 -43.19
C LEU A 157 18.24 28.91 -44.41
N ARG A 158 17.86 28.32 -45.55
CA ARG A 158 18.63 28.41 -46.80
C ARG A 158 18.35 29.70 -47.57
N GLY A 159 17.21 30.35 -47.33
CA GLY A 159 16.79 31.54 -48.06
C GLY A 159 16.16 31.26 -49.42
N ASP A 160 15.88 29.98 -49.74
CA ASP A 160 15.27 29.59 -51.01
C ASP A 160 13.76 29.87 -50.95
N PHE A 161 13.27 31.07 -51.28
CA PHE A 161 11.83 31.39 -51.16
C PHE A 161 10.99 31.14 -52.43
N SER A 162 11.60 30.65 -53.52
CA SER A 162 10.92 30.37 -54.81
C SER A 162 9.89 29.23 -54.74
N THR A 163 8.60 29.54 -54.87
CA THR A 163 7.49 28.56 -54.85
C THR A 163 7.72 27.34 -55.71
#